data_AF-A0A392P6A5-F1
#
_entry.id   AF-A0A392P6A5-F1
#
_cell.length_a   1.000
_cell.length_b   1.000
_cell.length_c   1.000
_cell.angle_alpha   90.00
_cell.angle_beta   90.00
_cell.angle_gamma   90.00
#
_symmetry.space_group_name_H-M   'P 1'
#
loop_
_entity.id
_entity.type
_entity.pdbx_description
1 polymer ?
#
loop_
_entity_poly.entity_id
_entity_poly.type
_entity_poly.pdbx_seq_one_letter_code
_entity_poly.pdbx_strand_id
1 'polypeptide(L)'
;SSSSMLDGNGVFNLNFNYRDKILHIAALKGDKGKLAYLESLGFTLSSSMNVARYISSSAHNNTLPSLINKVTSIKQLLFLPTHSTHDDHYQFLIKNIRLIMCHLSISIDEDMQHTFSFFEKVQAKRGGLNILASQDAAFRCLIESFPRILLLSLNNHISPILDFLQNIGIPADHIPNIILAFPPILLWNVRLLQTRVLALNQVRQFFSFVFCIYRQ
;
A
#
# COMPACT_ATOMS: atom_id res chain seq x y z
N SER A 1 57.39 -22.64 -4.32
CA SER A 1 57.23 -22.20 -2.93
C SER A 1 55.77 -22.28 -2.55
N SER A 2 55.50 -23.20 -1.63
CA SER A 2 54.22 -23.51 -1.02
C SER A 2 53.64 -22.30 -0.28
N SER A 3 52.33 -22.09 -0.39
CA SER A 3 51.46 -21.96 0.79
C SER A 3 50.00 -22.11 0.37
N SER A 4 49.44 -23.24 0.81
CA SER A 4 48.06 -23.68 0.69
C SER A 4 47.16 -23.02 1.74
N MET A 5 45.92 -22.74 1.39
CA MET A 5 44.81 -22.97 2.33
C MET A 5 43.64 -23.56 1.55
N LEU A 6 43.61 -24.88 1.56
CA LEU A 6 42.45 -25.69 1.21
C LEU A 6 41.41 -25.51 2.31
N ASP A 7 40.16 -25.28 1.93
CA ASP A 7 39.04 -25.83 2.68
C ASP A 7 38.15 -26.62 1.72
N GLY A 8 38.36 -27.94 1.80
CA GLY A 8 37.33 -28.97 1.99
C GLY A 8 36.05 -28.92 1.16
N ASN A 9 35.99 -29.85 0.20
CA ASN A 9 34.78 -30.42 -0.41
C ASN A 9 34.15 -29.65 -1.58
N GLY A 10 34.86 -29.72 -2.70
CA GLY A 10 34.24 -29.84 -4.01
C GLY A 10 33.43 -31.14 -4.11
N VAL A 11 32.12 -31.03 -3.94
CA VAL A 11 31.16 -31.91 -4.58
C VAL A 11 30.18 -31.01 -5.32
N PHE A 12 30.49 -30.72 -6.58
CA PHE A 12 29.53 -30.13 -7.51
C PHE A 12 28.46 -31.18 -7.81
N ASN A 13 27.43 -31.24 -6.97
CA ASN A 13 26.25 -32.04 -7.26
C ASN A 13 25.39 -31.26 -8.26
N LEU A 14 25.65 -31.51 -9.54
CA LEU A 14 24.88 -31.04 -10.70
C LEU A 14 23.52 -31.75 -10.75
N ASN A 15 22.62 -31.48 -9.81
CA ASN A 15 21.18 -31.71 -10.04
C ASN A 15 20.24 -30.98 -9.08
N PHE A 16 20.51 -29.70 -8.78
CA PHE A 16 19.52 -28.89 -8.08
C PHE A 16 18.49 -28.36 -9.08
N ASN A 17 17.21 -28.68 -8.82
CA ASN A 17 16.08 -28.08 -9.52
C ASN A 17 16.15 -26.55 -9.33
N TYR A 18 15.62 -25.76 -10.26
CA TYR A 18 15.62 -24.29 -10.19
C TYR A 18 15.09 -23.77 -8.85
N ARG A 19 14.09 -24.48 -8.28
CA ARG A 19 13.57 -24.24 -6.94
C ARG A 19 14.62 -24.33 -5.84
N ASP A 20 15.48 -25.33 -5.87
CA ASP A 20 16.47 -25.56 -4.82
C ASP A 20 17.61 -24.54 -4.90
N LYS A 21 17.96 -24.08 -6.11
CA LYS A 21 18.89 -22.97 -6.30
C LYS A 21 18.34 -21.66 -5.75
N ILE A 22 17.05 -21.37 -5.97
CA ILE A 22 16.39 -20.20 -5.38
C ILE A 22 16.37 -20.31 -3.86
N LEU A 23 16.03 -21.48 -3.30
CA LEU A 23 16.02 -21.70 -1.85
C LEU A 23 17.41 -21.53 -1.23
N HIS A 24 18.46 -22.01 -1.91
CA HIS A 24 19.84 -21.85 -1.47
C HIS A 24 20.29 -20.38 -1.51
N ILE A 25 19.96 -19.64 -2.58
CA ILE A 25 20.26 -18.20 -2.68
C ILE A 25 19.47 -17.40 -1.64
N ALA A 26 18.21 -17.77 -1.40
CA ALA A 26 17.35 -17.19 -0.37
C ALA A 26 17.89 -17.44 1.06
N ALA A 27 18.53 -18.59 1.29
CA ALA A 27 19.20 -18.92 2.55
C ALA A 27 20.53 -18.15 2.71
N LEU A 28 21.33 -18.03 1.65
CA LEU A 28 22.61 -17.32 1.66
C LEU A 28 22.48 -15.80 1.86
N LYS A 29 21.41 -15.19 1.34
CA LYS A 29 21.20 -13.73 1.42
C LYS A 29 20.56 -13.26 2.74
N GLY A 30 20.26 -14.15 3.69
CA GLY A 30 19.67 -13.82 5.00
C GLY A 30 18.19 -13.39 4.97
N ASP A 31 17.67 -13.00 3.81
CA ASP A 31 16.31 -12.44 3.66
C ASP A 31 15.20 -13.48 3.49
N LYS A 32 15.51 -14.79 3.58
CA LYS A 32 14.54 -15.91 3.45
C LYS A 32 13.68 -15.85 2.18
N GLY A 33 14.19 -15.24 1.10
CA GLY A 33 13.50 -15.09 -0.19
C GLY A 33 12.46 -13.95 -0.26
N LYS A 34 12.29 -13.16 0.80
CA LYS A 34 11.33 -12.05 0.84
C LYS A 34 11.64 -10.97 -0.19
N LEU A 35 12.93 -10.64 -0.35
CA LEU A 35 13.39 -9.63 -1.30
C LEU A 35 13.06 -10.00 -2.75
N ALA A 36 13.36 -11.24 -3.15
CA ALA A 36 13.07 -11.75 -4.49
C ALA A 36 11.56 -11.79 -4.79
N TYR A 37 10.74 -12.11 -3.78
CA TYR A 37 9.29 -12.04 -3.92
C TYR A 37 8.80 -10.60 -4.18
N LEU A 38 9.30 -9.62 -3.42
CA LEU A 38 8.93 -8.22 -3.64
C LEU A 38 9.37 -7.73 -5.04
N GLU A 39 10.55 -8.10 -5.50
CA GLU A 39 10.97 -7.79 -6.88
C GLU A 39 10.07 -8.44 -7.94
N SER A 40 9.59 -9.67 -7.69
CA SER A 40 8.63 -10.35 -8.60
C SER A 40 7.28 -9.64 -8.70
N LEU A 41 6.88 -8.88 -7.66
CA LEU A 41 5.71 -7.99 -7.69
C LEU A 41 6.00 -6.65 -8.39
N GLY A 42 7.23 -6.46 -8.90
CA GLY A 42 7.68 -5.30 -9.63
C GLY A 42 8.27 -4.17 -8.77
N PHE A 43 8.52 -4.37 -7.49
CA PHE A 43 9.21 -3.37 -6.66
C PHE A 43 10.67 -3.22 -7.13
N THR A 44 11.24 -2.02 -7.03
CA THR A 44 12.68 -1.83 -7.28
C THR A 44 13.50 -2.47 -6.17
N LEU A 45 14.78 -2.78 -6.42
CA LEU A 45 15.65 -3.35 -5.38
C LEU A 45 15.66 -2.55 -4.07
N SER A 46 15.79 -1.22 -4.17
CA SER A 46 15.80 -0.32 -3.00
C SER A 46 14.47 -0.33 -2.25
N SER A 47 13.37 -0.32 -3.00
CA SER A 47 12.01 -0.41 -2.50
C SER A 47 11.76 -1.74 -1.79
N SER A 48 12.11 -2.85 -2.44
CA SER A 48 12.07 -4.20 -1.89
C SER A 48 12.87 -4.31 -0.59
N MET A 49 14.09 -3.75 -0.53
CA MET A 49 14.89 -3.73 0.69
C MET A 49 14.20 -2.97 1.82
N ASN A 50 13.65 -1.79 1.53
CA ASN A 50 12.97 -0.97 2.54
C ASN A 50 11.73 -1.69 3.08
N VAL A 51 10.86 -2.19 2.21
CA VAL A 51 9.67 -2.94 2.61
C VAL A 51 10.06 -4.22 3.36
N ALA A 52 11.10 -4.94 2.91
CA ALA A 52 11.60 -6.14 3.57
C ALA A 52 12.08 -5.89 5.00
N ARG A 53 12.70 -4.73 5.28
CA ARG A 53 13.07 -4.32 6.64
C ARG A 53 11.85 -4.10 7.52
N TYR A 54 10.83 -3.40 7.03
CA TYR A 54 9.58 -3.16 7.78
C TYR A 54 8.85 -4.45 8.16
N ILE A 55 8.79 -5.43 7.26
CA ILE A 55 8.12 -6.70 7.53
C ILE A 55 8.97 -7.64 8.38
N SER A 56 10.29 -7.58 8.28
CA SER A 56 11.20 -8.47 9.02
C SER A 56 11.39 -8.07 10.47
N SER A 57 11.09 -6.82 10.84
CA SER A 57 10.99 -6.41 12.24
C SER A 57 9.73 -6.94 12.94
N SER A 58 8.79 -7.55 12.22
CA SER A 58 7.55 -8.09 12.78
C SER A 58 7.60 -9.62 12.91
N ALA A 59 7.35 -10.14 14.11
CA ALA A 59 7.43 -11.58 14.42
C ALA A 59 6.42 -12.45 13.62
N HIS A 60 5.37 -11.86 13.07
CA HIS A 60 4.27 -12.59 12.41
C HIS A 60 4.51 -12.88 10.91
N ASN A 61 5.46 -12.19 10.26
CA ASN A 61 5.79 -12.36 8.83
C ASN A 61 7.14 -13.09 8.64
N ASN A 62 7.44 -14.03 9.54
CA ASN A 62 8.75 -14.70 9.59
C ASN A 62 8.97 -15.72 8.46
N THR A 63 7.90 -16.16 7.80
CA THR A 63 7.93 -17.13 6.71
C THR A 63 7.47 -16.52 5.39
N LEU A 64 8.11 -16.91 4.29
CA LEU A 64 7.78 -16.43 2.95
C LEU A 64 6.33 -16.75 2.53
N PRO A 65 5.76 -17.95 2.77
CA PRO A 65 4.37 -18.24 2.42
C PRO A 65 3.36 -17.35 3.16
N SER A 66 3.59 -17.06 4.45
CA SER A 66 2.74 -16.15 5.23
C SER A 66 2.75 -14.74 4.63
N LEU A 67 3.94 -14.25 4.23
CA LEU A 67 4.08 -12.96 3.57
C LEU A 67 3.36 -12.93 2.21
N ILE A 68 3.53 -13.96 1.39
CA ILE A 68 2.87 -14.06 0.07
C ILE A 68 1.36 -14.00 0.24
N ASN A 69 0.81 -14.83 1.12
CA ASN A 69 -0.61 -14.86 1.41
C ASN A 69 -1.09 -13.50 1.92
N LYS A 70 -0.38 -12.88 2.86
CA LYS A 70 -0.74 -11.58 3.41
C LYS A 70 -0.76 -10.48 2.34
N VAL A 71 0.30 -10.35 1.56
CA VAL A 71 0.39 -9.34 0.49
C VAL A 71 -0.71 -9.55 -0.54
N THR A 72 -0.96 -10.81 -0.93
CA THR A 72 -2.02 -11.17 -1.88
C THR A 72 -3.40 -10.83 -1.33
N SER A 73 -3.69 -11.18 -0.08
CA SER A 73 -4.98 -10.89 0.57
C SER A 73 -5.20 -9.38 0.74
N ILE A 74 -4.19 -8.62 1.16
CA ILE A 74 -4.29 -7.14 1.24
C ILE A 74 -4.60 -6.59 -0.15
N LYS A 75 -3.86 -7.01 -1.17
CA LYS A 75 -4.09 -6.53 -2.54
C LYS A 75 -5.51 -6.82 -3.00
N GLN A 76 -6.02 -8.03 -2.79
CA GLN A 76 -7.38 -8.43 -3.16
C GLN A 76 -8.45 -7.66 -2.39
N LEU A 77 -8.24 -7.39 -1.10
CA LEU A 77 -9.17 -6.61 -0.28
C LEU A 77 -9.22 -5.13 -0.71
N LEU A 78 -8.06 -4.55 -1.02
CA LEU A 78 -7.95 -3.13 -1.36
C LEU A 78 -8.27 -2.84 -2.82
N PHE A 79 -8.00 -3.79 -3.73
CA PHE A 79 -8.17 -3.65 -5.17
C PHE A 79 -8.89 -4.90 -5.69
N LEU A 80 -10.19 -4.97 -5.46
CA LEU A 80 -11.00 -6.09 -5.94
C LEU A 80 -10.96 -6.11 -7.48
N PRO A 81 -10.84 -7.29 -8.12
CA PRO A 81 -10.97 -7.41 -9.56
C PRO A 81 -12.44 -7.16 -9.95
N THR A 82 -12.81 -5.92 -10.18
CA THR A 82 -14.13 -5.58 -10.71
C THR A 82 -14.08 -5.64 -12.24
N HIS A 83 -15.07 -6.30 -12.84
CA HIS A 83 -15.22 -6.35 -14.30
C HIS A 83 -15.72 -5.03 -14.91
N SER A 84 -15.96 -4.00 -14.08
CA SER A 84 -16.43 -2.69 -14.53
C SER A 84 -15.25 -1.80 -14.94
N THR A 85 -15.09 -1.68 -16.25
CA THR A 85 -14.21 -0.73 -16.93
C THR A 85 -14.79 0.68 -16.81
N HIS A 86 -14.65 1.33 -15.66
CA HIS A 86 -14.95 2.77 -15.55
C HIS A 86 -13.66 3.54 -15.31
N ASP A 87 -12.95 3.81 -16.40
CA ASP A 87 -11.78 4.72 -16.47
C ASP A 87 -12.11 6.09 -15.85
N ASP A 88 -13.37 6.52 -15.97
CA ASP A 88 -13.87 7.80 -15.46
C ASP A 88 -13.55 8.02 -13.97
N HIS A 89 -13.69 7.00 -13.11
CA HIS A 89 -13.44 7.17 -11.68
C HIS A 89 -11.96 7.42 -11.36
N TYR A 90 -11.05 6.82 -12.12
CA TYR A 90 -9.62 7.07 -11.98
C TYR A 90 -9.24 8.46 -12.48
N GLN A 91 -9.89 8.95 -13.54
CA GLN A 91 -9.70 10.33 -14.00
C GLN A 91 -10.14 11.35 -12.94
N PHE A 92 -11.28 11.10 -12.28
CA PHE A 92 -11.72 11.95 -11.15
C PHE A 92 -10.73 11.91 -9.98
N LEU A 93 -10.22 10.73 -9.60
CA LEU A 93 -9.18 10.60 -8.59
C LEU A 93 -7.94 11.42 -8.95
N ILE A 94 -7.41 11.24 -10.16
CA ILE A 94 -6.20 11.93 -10.62
C ILE A 94 -6.42 13.46 -10.62
N LYS A 95 -7.58 13.92 -11.11
CA LYS A 95 -7.96 15.33 -11.09
C LYS A 95 -7.99 15.87 -9.65
N ASN A 96 -8.61 15.15 -8.73
CA ASN A 96 -8.69 15.54 -7.32
C ASN A 96 -7.29 15.59 -6.68
N ILE A 97 -6.44 14.61 -6.93
CA ILE A 97 -5.05 14.61 -6.43
C ILE A 97 -4.30 15.85 -6.95
N ARG A 98 -4.42 16.20 -8.23
CA ARG A 98 -3.79 17.42 -8.78
C ARG A 98 -4.29 18.69 -8.11
N LEU A 99 -5.61 18.81 -7.88
CA LEU A 99 -6.19 19.95 -7.17
C LEU A 99 -5.64 20.04 -5.75
N ILE A 100 -5.58 18.90 -5.05
CA ILE A 100 -5.03 18.80 -3.69
C ILE A 100 -3.57 19.29 -3.69
N MET A 101 -2.73 18.78 -4.59
CA MET A 101 -1.32 19.21 -4.71
C MET A 101 -1.16 20.71 -5.02
N CYS A 102 -2.07 21.29 -5.82
CA CYS A 102 -2.01 22.71 -6.16
C CYS A 102 -2.48 23.64 -5.02
N HIS A 103 -3.44 23.20 -4.20
CA HIS A 103 -4.15 24.08 -3.26
C HIS A 103 -3.81 23.86 -1.78
N LEU A 104 -3.13 22.78 -1.41
CA LEU A 104 -2.84 22.43 -0.01
C LEU A 104 -1.35 22.44 0.33
N SER A 105 -0.58 23.37 -0.25
CA SER A 105 0.88 23.50 -0.07
C SER A 105 1.37 23.84 1.35
N ILE A 106 0.46 23.97 2.33
CA ILE A 106 0.78 24.13 3.76
C ILE A 106 0.13 22.97 4.52
N SER A 107 0.93 21.97 4.90
CA SER A 107 0.45 20.86 5.72
C SER A 107 0.47 21.26 7.20
N ILE A 108 -0.65 21.13 7.90
CA ILE A 108 -0.72 21.32 9.36
C ILE A 108 -0.57 19.97 10.10
N ASP A 109 -0.73 18.85 9.39
CA ASP A 109 -0.88 17.51 9.95
C ASP A 109 0.05 16.48 9.28
N GLU A 110 0.59 15.53 10.06
CA GLU A 110 1.55 14.51 9.59
C GLU A 110 0.96 13.59 8.51
N ASP A 111 -0.31 13.20 8.64
CA ASP A 111 -0.96 12.31 7.66
C ASP A 111 -1.13 13.04 6.31
N MET A 112 -1.38 14.35 6.34
CA MET A 112 -1.41 15.17 5.12
C MET A 112 -0.03 15.26 4.48
N GLN A 113 1.04 15.45 5.26
CA GLN A 113 2.42 15.44 4.74
C GLN A 113 2.77 14.13 4.07
N HIS A 114 2.44 13.00 4.71
CA HIS A 114 2.67 11.69 4.12
C HIS A 114 1.86 11.47 2.84
N THR A 115 0.63 11.98 2.79
CA THR A 115 -0.22 11.93 1.59
C THR A 115 0.35 12.77 0.44
N PHE A 116 0.84 13.99 0.70
CA PHE A 116 1.48 14.81 -0.34
C PHE A 116 2.78 14.19 -0.84
N SER A 117 3.62 13.70 0.08
CA SER A 117 4.85 12.99 -0.28
C SER A 117 4.58 11.78 -1.15
N PHE A 118 3.47 11.06 -0.89
CA PHE A 118 3.01 9.97 -1.74
C PHE A 118 2.66 10.47 -3.14
N PHE A 119 1.88 11.56 -3.27
CA PHE A 119 1.53 12.11 -4.58
C PHE A 119 2.73 12.61 -5.37
N GLU A 120 3.65 13.34 -4.73
CA GLU A 120 4.88 13.81 -5.37
C GLU A 120 5.73 12.64 -5.88
N LYS A 121 5.88 11.59 -5.06
CA LYS A 121 6.61 10.37 -5.43
C LYS A 121 5.95 9.63 -6.60
N VAL A 122 4.62 9.56 -6.64
CA VAL A 122 3.87 8.97 -7.76
C VAL A 122 4.01 9.84 -9.02
N GLN A 123 3.87 11.16 -8.88
CA GLN A 123 3.98 12.12 -9.97
C GLN A 123 5.37 12.13 -10.61
N ALA A 124 6.43 11.88 -9.83
CA ALA A 124 7.81 11.79 -10.31
C ALA A 124 8.12 10.50 -11.11
N LYS A 125 7.25 9.47 -11.07
CA LYS A 125 7.43 8.24 -11.84
C LYS A 125 7.05 8.45 -13.31
N ARG A 126 7.60 7.62 -14.21
CA ARG A 126 7.20 7.60 -15.62
C ARG A 126 5.70 7.32 -15.74
N GLY A 127 4.96 8.23 -16.37
CA GLY A 127 3.48 8.19 -16.46
C GLY A 127 2.76 9.00 -15.38
N GLY A 128 3.47 9.51 -14.36
CA GLY A 128 2.92 10.34 -13.30
C GLY A 128 1.75 9.68 -12.57
N LEU A 129 0.74 10.47 -12.19
CA LEU A 129 -0.47 9.97 -11.52
C LEU A 129 -1.28 8.95 -12.35
N ASN A 130 -1.11 8.89 -13.68
CA ASN A 130 -1.83 7.92 -14.51
C ASN A 130 -1.45 6.47 -14.20
N ILE A 131 -0.31 6.23 -13.54
CA ILE A 131 0.05 4.88 -13.09
C ILE A 131 -0.94 4.32 -12.07
N LEU A 132 -1.70 5.18 -11.37
CA LEU A 132 -2.71 4.75 -10.39
C LEU A 132 -3.92 4.07 -11.03
N ALA A 133 -4.11 4.20 -12.35
CA ALA A 133 -5.15 3.48 -13.07
C ALA A 133 -4.88 1.97 -13.17
N SER A 134 -3.62 1.54 -13.01
CA SER A 134 -3.25 0.13 -12.92
C SER A 134 -3.26 -0.33 -11.48
N GLN A 135 -4.11 -1.31 -11.13
CA GLN A 135 -4.21 -1.85 -9.77
C GLN A 135 -2.85 -2.32 -9.22
N ASP A 136 -2.05 -2.99 -10.05
CA ASP A 136 -0.72 -3.48 -9.67
C ASP A 136 0.24 -2.35 -9.36
N ALA A 137 0.27 -1.32 -10.22
CA ALA A 137 1.13 -0.17 -10.02
C ALA A 137 0.67 0.70 -8.83
N ALA A 138 -0.65 0.88 -8.67
CA ALA A 138 -1.25 1.58 -7.55
C ALA A 138 -0.92 0.89 -6.21
N PHE A 139 -1.13 -0.43 -6.14
CA PHE A 139 -0.78 -1.22 -4.97
C PHE A 139 0.71 -1.13 -4.64
N ARG A 140 1.58 -1.27 -5.63
CA ARG A 140 3.03 -1.12 -5.44
C ARG A 140 3.39 0.27 -4.90
N CYS A 141 2.86 1.35 -5.49
CA CYS A 141 3.09 2.71 -5.03
C CYS A 141 2.57 2.93 -3.60
N LEU A 142 1.41 2.35 -3.25
CA LEU A 142 0.83 2.42 -1.92
C LEU A 142 1.74 1.75 -0.88
N ILE A 143 2.17 0.50 -1.13
CA ILE A 143 3.06 -0.23 -0.21
C ILE A 143 4.45 0.42 -0.12
N GLU A 144 4.94 1.00 -1.22
CA GLU A 144 6.20 1.74 -1.26
C GLU A 144 6.24 2.96 -0.36
N SER A 145 5.09 3.60 -0.16
CA SER A 145 4.98 4.83 0.64
C SER A 145 4.44 4.54 2.04
N PHE A 146 3.63 3.48 2.18
CA PHE A 146 2.99 3.09 3.45
C PHE A 146 3.25 1.60 3.75
N PRO A 147 4.53 1.19 3.96
CA PRO A 147 4.87 -0.22 4.19
C PRO A 147 4.23 -0.79 5.46
N ARG A 148 3.86 0.07 6.41
CA ARG A 148 3.12 -0.28 7.64
C ARG A 148 1.78 -0.98 7.37
N ILE A 149 1.16 -0.77 6.20
CA ILE A 149 -0.08 -1.46 5.83
C ILE A 149 0.11 -2.98 5.87
N LEU A 150 1.30 -3.48 5.49
CA LEU A 150 1.62 -4.92 5.53
C LEU A 150 1.74 -5.49 6.95
N LEU A 151 1.74 -4.63 7.98
CA LEU A 151 1.78 -5.05 9.39
C LEU A 151 0.39 -5.16 10.00
N LEU A 152 -0.61 -4.53 9.40
CA LEU A 152 -1.98 -4.54 9.92
C LEU A 152 -2.59 -5.94 9.92
N SER A 153 -3.53 -6.17 10.82
CA SER A 153 -4.36 -7.38 10.82
C SER A 153 -5.40 -7.29 9.72
N LEU A 154 -5.54 -8.33 8.91
CA LEU A 154 -6.57 -8.40 7.87
C LEU A 154 -7.95 -8.27 8.51
N ASN A 155 -8.28 -9.20 9.42
CA ASN A 155 -9.62 -9.36 9.97
C ASN A 155 -9.95 -8.33 11.07
N ASN A 156 -8.95 -7.90 11.85
CA ASN A 156 -9.20 -7.04 13.01
C ASN A 156 -8.93 -5.56 12.72
N HIS A 157 -8.42 -5.22 11.53
CA HIS A 157 -8.08 -3.83 11.19
C HIS A 157 -8.51 -3.45 9.79
N ILE A 158 -8.01 -4.11 8.75
CA ILE A 158 -8.31 -3.74 7.36
C ILE A 158 -9.80 -3.96 7.07
N SER A 159 -10.34 -5.17 7.29
CA SER A 159 -11.75 -5.46 7.02
C SER A 159 -12.70 -4.51 7.75
N PRO A 160 -12.55 -4.24 9.08
CA PRO A 160 -13.40 -3.27 9.77
C PRO A 160 -13.38 -1.85 9.17
N ILE A 161 -12.24 -1.39 8.62
CA ILE A 161 -12.18 -0.09 7.95
C ILE A 161 -12.97 -0.14 6.63
N LEU A 162 -12.78 -1.19 5.83
CA LEU A 162 -13.49 -1.34 4.56
C LEU A 162 -15.00 -1.48 4.79
N ASP A 163 -15.41 -2.25 5.79
CA ASP A 163 -16.81 -2.41 6.19
C ASP A 163 -17.39 -1.08 6.69
N PHE A 164 -16.62 -0.32 7.49
CA PHE A 164 -17.04 1.01 7.91
C PHE A 164 -17.26 1.95 6.71
N LEU A 165 -16.34 1.97 5.74
CA LEU A 165 -16.48 2.79 4.53
C LEU A 165 -17.73 2.39 3.71
N GLN A 166 -18.02 1.10 3.59
CA GLN A 166 -19.25 0.62 2.95
C GLN A 166 -20.51 1.03 3.73
N ASN A 167 -20.47 0.91 5.06
CA ASN A 167 -21.61 1.25 5.93
C ASN A 167 -21.96 2.74 5.93
N ILE A 168 -20.99 3.62 5.67
CA ILE A 168 -21.27 5.06 5.47
C ILE A 168 -21.74 5.39 4.04
N GLY A 169 -21.90 4.37 3.17
CA GLY A 169 -22.48 4.48 1.84
C GLY A 169 -21.48 4.59 0.70
N ILE A 170 -20.19 4.29 0.91
CA ILE A 170 -19.19 4.28 -0.18
C ILE A 170 -19.28 2.95 -0.92
N PRO A 171 -19.55 2.95 -2.25
CA PRO A 171 -19.52 1.73 -3.06
C PRO A 171 -18.16 1.03 -3.02
N ALA A 172 -18.17 -0.30 -3.00
CA ALA A 172 -16.96 -1.11 -2.84
C ALA A 172 -15.91 -0.84 -3.95
N ASP A 173 -16.36 -0.53 -5.16
CA ASP A 173 -15.54 -0.17 -6.32
C ASP A 173 -14.92 1.24 -6.22
N HIS A 174 -15.42 2.11 -5.33
CA HIS A 174 -14.86 3.44 -5.08
C HIS A 174 -13.87 3.48 -3.90
N ILE A 175 -13.91 2.48 -3.01
CA ILE A 175 -13.02 2.40 -1.85
C ILE A 175 -11.52 2.47 -2.24
N PRO A 176 -11.03 1.79 -3.30
CA PRO A 176 -9.63 1.90 -3.70
C PRO A 176 -9.23 3.36 -3.98
N ASN A 177 -10.13 4.14 -4.60
CA ASN A 177 -9.87 5.54 -4.92
C ASN A 177 -9.83 6.42 -3.66
N ILE A 178 -10.70 6.16 -2.69
CA ILE A 178 -10.67 6.85 -1.39
C ILE A 178 -9.36 6.58 -0.67
N ILE A 179 -8.90 5.32 -0.67
CA ILE A 179 -7.63 4.93 -0.07
C ILE A 179 -6.46 5.59 -0.80
N LEU A 180 -6.45 5.61 -2.13
CA LEU A 180 -5.39 6.28 -2.89
C LEU A 180 -5.40 7.80 -2.71
N ALA A 181 -6.56 8.41 -2.49
CA ALA A 181 -6.69 9.85 -2.22
C ALA A 181 -6.21 10.23 -0.81
N PHE A 182 -6.28 9.31 0.15
CA PHE A 182 -5.78 9.53 1.51
C PHE A 182 -5.30 8.22 2.16
N PRO A 183 -4.11 7.70 1.80
CA PRO A 183 -3.62 6.41 2.27
C PRO A 183 -3.57 6.21 3.80
N PRO A 184 -3.29 7.24 4.62
CA PRO A 184 -3.31 7.11 6.07
C PRO A 184 -4.64 6.63 6.65
N ILE A 185 -5.76 6.71 5.90
CA ILE A 185 -7.06 6.19 6.34
C ILE A 185 -6.99 4.73 6.79
N LEU A 186 -6.13 3.92 6.16
CA LEU A 186 -5.93 2.51 6.50
C LEU A 186 -5.14 2.30 7.80
N LEU A 187 -4.45 3.33 8.30
CA LEU A 187 -3.68 3.29 9.55
C LEU A 187 -4.50 3.78 10.75
N TRP A 188 -5.69 4.32 10.50
CA TRP A 188 -6.61 4.77 11.54
C TRP A 188 -7.42 3.62 12.12
N ASN A 189 -7.99 3.81 13.30
CA ASN A 189 -8.98 2.89 13.86
C ASN A 189 -10.41 3.36 13.54
N VAL A 190 -11.36 2.43 13.58
CA VAL A 190 -12.78 2.70 13.28
C VAL A 190 -13.37 3.80 14.17
N ARG A 191 -12.95 3.92 15.44
CA ARG A 191 -13.44 4.99 16.33
C ARG A 191 -13.02 6.36 15.83
N LEU A 192 -11.78 6.53 15.39
CA LEU A 192 -11.30 7.79 14.83
C LEU A 192 -12.07 8.14 13.54
N LEU A 193 -12.28 7.16 12.66
CA LEU A 193 -13.09 7.35 11.45
C LEU A 193 -14.50 7.82 11.78
N GLN A 194 -15.15 7.17 12.76
CA GLN A 194 -16.48 7.56 13.23
C GLN A 194 -16.49 9.01 13.72
N THR A 195 -15.53 9.41 14.56
CA THR A 195 -15.43 10.79 15.05
C THR A 195 -15.28 11.80 13.90
N ARG A 196 -14.44 11.50 12.91
CA ARG A 196 -14.23 12.38 11.75
C ARG A 196 -15.48 12.48 10.87
N VAL A 197 -16.17 11.38 10.61
CA VAL A 197 -17.43 11.38 9.85
C VAL A 197 -18.52 12.15 10.59
N LEU A 198 -18.63 12.00 11.92
CA LEU A 198 -19.56 12.78 12.73
C LEU A 198 -19.26 14.28 12.66
N ALA A 199 -17.98 14.67 12.76
CA ALA A 199 -17.57 16.07 12.61
C ALA A 199 -17.93 16.63 11.22
N LEU A 200 -17.69 15.87 10.14
CA LEU A 200 -18.09 16.25 8.78
C LEU A 200 -19.62 16.41 8.64
N ASN A 201 -20.39 15.52 9.27
CA ASN A 201 -21.84 15.62 9.29
C ASN A 201 -22.34 16.87 10.03
N GLN A 202 -21.70 17.24 11.13
CA GLN A 202 -22.01 18.48 11.86
C GLN A 202 -21.71 19.71 11.01
N VAL A 203 -20.56 19.74 10.31
CA VAL A 203 -20.22 20.83 9.38
C VAL A 203 -21.25 20.94 8.26
N ARG A 204 -21.66 19.81 7.67
CA ARG A 204 -22.71 19.78 6.64
C ARG A 204 -24.03 20.35 7.17
N GLN A 205 -24.43 19.97 8.38
CA GLN A 205 -25.65 20.49 9.03
C GLN A 205 -25.53 21.99 9.29
N PHE A 206 -24.36 22.45 9.76
CA PHE A 206 -24.10 23.86 9.99
C PHE A 206 -24.24 24.69 8.71
N PHE A 207 -23.64 24.26 7.59
CA PHE A 207 -23.82 24.95 6.31
C PHE A 207 -25.26 24.91 5.81
N SER A 208 -25.98 23.80 6.01
CA SER A 208 -27.41 23.71 5.67
C SER A 208 -28.24 24.71 6.49
N PHE A 209 -27.91 24.89 7.77
CA PHE A 209 -28.58 25.84 8.66
C PHE A 209 -28.27 27.29 8.26
N VAL A 210 -27.00 27.61 8.01
CA VAL A 210 -26.58 28.92 7.51
C VAL A 210 -27.30 29.24 6.20
N PHE A 211 -27.29 28.33 5.23
CA PHE A 211 -27.99 28.53 3.96
C PHE A 211 -29.51 28.73 4.14
N CYS A 212 -30.12 28.10 5.16
CA CYS A 212 -31.53 28.32 5.49
C CYS A 212 -31.79 29.73 6.04
N ILE A 213 -30.88 30.28 6.86
CA ILE A 213 -30.99 31.64 7.41
C ILE A 213 -30.80 32.68 6.30
N TYR A 214 -29.79 32.53 5.45
CA TYR A 214 -29.45 33.52 4.42
C TYR A 214 -30.29 33.43 3.13
N ARG A 215 -31.29 32.55 3.08
CA ARG A 215 -32.27 32.44 1.98
C ARG A 215 -33.65 33.01 2.35
N GLN A 216 -33.79 33.69 3.49
CA GLN A 216 -34.92 34.58 3.83
C GLN A 216 -34.55 36.01 3.50
#